data_AF-A0A947T1A2-F1
#
_entry.id   AF-A0A947T1A2-F1
#
_cell.length_a   1.000
_cell.length_b   1.000
_cell.length_c   1.000
_cell.angle_alpha   90.00
_cell.angle_beta   90.00
_cell.angle_gamma   90.00
#
_symmetry.space_group_name_H-M   'P 1'
#
loop_
_entity.id
_entity.type
_entity.pdbx_description
1 polymer ?
#
loop_
_entity_poly.entity_id
_entity_poly.type
_entity_poly.pdbx_seq_one_letter_code
_entity_poly.pdbx_strand_id
1 'polypeptide(L)'
;MSRYCEKSAALMYSYLDQEMTVIRRIRIRMHLHRCPPCADGFHFETRLKDRIRTGCHDEPPAELYDRLRTFLQQHGASGESR
;
A
#
# COMPACT_ATOMS: atom_id res chain seq x y z
N MET A 1 -15.42 0.54 21.94
CA MET A 1 -14.76 1.07 20.72
C MET A 1 -15.73 2.03 20.03
N SER A 2 -15.24 3.13 19.45
CA SER A 2 -16.09 4.05 18.68
C SER A 2 -16.31 3.52 17.26
N ARG A 3 -17.46 3.81 16.65
CA ARG A 3 -17.78 3.46 15.26
C ARG A 3 -16.71 3.93 14.25
N TYR A 4 -15.99 5.00 14.57
CA TYR A 4 -14.89 5.52 13.75
C TYR A 4 -13.61 4.67 13.87
N CYS A 5 -13.37 4.05 15.02
CA CYS A 5 -12.25 3.11 15.22
C CYS A 5 -12.49 1.83 14.42
N GLU A 6 -13.70 1.26 14.49
CA GLU A 6 -14.07 0.06 13.73
C GLU A 6 -13.94 0.30 12.22
N LYS A 7 -14.43 1.44 11.74
CA LYS A 7 -14.30 1.83 10.34
C LYS A 7 -12.84 2.04 9.92
N SER A 8 -12.01 2.57 10.81
CA SER A 8 -10.58 2.77 10.53
C SER A 8 -9.82 1.44 10.48
N ALA A 9 -10.14 0.51 11.39
CA ALA A 9 -9.58 -0.84 11.39
C ALA A 9 -9.95 -1.60 10.10
N ALA A 10 -11.21 -1.52 9.66
CA ALA A 10 -11.67 -2.15 8.42
C ALA A 10 -10.98 -1.61 7.15
N LEU A 11 -10.50 -0.36 7.18
CA LEU A 11 -9.83 0.30 6.05
C LEU A 11 -8.30 0.33 6.19
N MET A 12 -7.75 -0.31 7.22
CA MET A 12 -6.35 -0.18 7.58
C MET A 12 -5.41 -0.70 6.48
N TYR A 13 -5.70 -1.88 5.93
CA TYR A 13 -4.88 -2.47 4.88
C TYR A 13 -4.94 -1.65 3.58
N SER A 14 -6.13 -1.27 3.10
CA SER A 14 -6.25 -0.40 1.93
C SER A 14 -5.52 0.94 2.11
N TYR A 15 -5.52 1.49 3.32
CA TYR A 15 -4.76 2.71 3.62
C TYR A 15 -3.24 2.45 3.55
N LEU A 16 -2.75 1.35 4.11
CA LEU A 16 -1.34 0.93 4.05
C LEU A 16 -0.87 0.65 2.61
N ASP A 17 -1.71 0.00 1.81
CA ASP A 17 -1.42 -0.38 0.42
C ASP A 17 -1.70 0.76 -0.58
N GLN A 18 -2.09 1.93 -0.07
CA GLN A 18 -2.39 3.12 -0.85
C GLN A 18 -3.60 3.02 -1.79
N GLU A 19 -4.41 1.96 -1.66
CA GLU A 19 -5.59 1.64 -2.47
C GLU A 19 -6.85 2.40 -2.04
N MET A 20 -6.73 3.70 -1.82
CA MET A 20 -7.85 4.52 -1.37
C MET A 20 -7.88 5.88 -2.04
N THR A 21 -9.09 6.43 -2.19
CA THR A 21 -9.27 7.81 -2.62
C THR A 21 -8.62 8.78 -1.64
N VAL A 22 -8.15 9.92 -2.16
CA VAL A 22 -7.48 10.98 -1.36
C VAL A 22 -8.32 11.39 -0.15
N ILE A 23 -9.63 11.54 -0.33
CA ILE A 23 -10.56 11.94 0.74
C ILE A 23 -10.58 10.90 1.88
N ARG A 24 -10.60 9.60 1.54
CA ARG A 24 -10.59 8.53 2.56
C ARG A 24 -9.27 8.48 3.30
N ARG A 25 -8.15 8.69 2.60
CA ARG A 25 -6.81 8.78 3.19
C ARG A 25 -6.72 9.90 4.23
N ILE A 26 -7.21 11.09 3.90
CA ILE A 26 -7.23 12.24 4.83
C ILE A 26 -8.04 11.91 6.09
N ARG A 27 -9.22 11.30 5.94
CA ARG A 27 -10.08 10.92 7.08
C ARG A 27 -9.40 9.95 8.04
N ILE A 28 -8.72 8.92 7.52
CA ILE A 28 -7.98 7.96 8.35
C ILE A 28 -6.82 8.67 9.04
N ARG A 29 -6.06 9.51 8.33
CA ARG A 29 -4.96 10.28 8.92
C ARG A 29 -5.42 11.17 10.09
N MET A 30 -6.55 11.86 9.93
CA MET A 30 -7.15 12.65 11.02
C MET A 30 -7.58 11.78 12.21
N HIS A 31 -8.11 10.58 11.96
CA HIS A 31 -8.48 9.67 13.02
C HIS A 31 -7.24 9.18 13.79
N LEU A 32 -6.20 8.73 13.10
CA LEU A 32 -4.95 8.28 13.71
C LEU A 32 -4.30 9.39 14.55
N HIS A 33 -4.37 10.64 14.09
CA HIS A 33 -3.86 11.78 14.86
C HIS A 33 -4.64 12.02 16.18
N ARG A 34 -5.94 11.72 16.20
CA ARG A 34 -6.81 11.95 17.37
C ARG A 34 -7.01 10.72 18.27
N CYS A 35 -6.56 9.55 17.81
CA CYS A 35 -6.82 8.27 18.46
C CYS A 35 -5.51 7.48 18.60
N PRO A 36 -4.74 7.72 19.68
CA PRO A 36 -3.50 6.98 19.97
C PRO A 36 -3.62 5.45 19.85
N PRO A 37 -4.66 4.77 20.38
CA PRO A 37 -4.71 3.31 20.28
C PRO A 37 -4.84 2.80 18.83
N CYS A 38 -5.51 3.54 17.95
CA CYS A 38 -5.56 3.19 16.53
C CYS A 38 -4.24 3.51 15.82
N ALA A 39 -3.54 4.58 16.23
CA ALA A 39 -2.20 4.87 15.74
C ALA A 39 -1.20 3.77 16.10
N ASP A 40 -1.25 3.25 17.32
CA ASP A 40 -0.37 2.16 17.77
C ASP A 40 -0.59 0.88 16.94
N GLY A 41 -1.85 0.51 16.71
CA GLY A 41 -2.20 -0.61 15.82
C GLY A 41 -1.67 -0.40 14.39
N PHE A 42 -1.80 0.81 13.87
CA PHE A 42 -1.26 1.17 12.55
C PHE A 42 0.26 1.07 12.48
N HIS A 43 0.97 1.56 13.51
CA HIS A 43 2.43 1.47 13.60
C HIS A 43 2.89 0.01 13.68
N PHE A 44 2.18 -0.84 14.43
CA PHE A 44 2.46 -2.26 14.47
C PHE A 44 2.36 -2.90 13.08
N GLU A 45 1.26 -2.68 12.36
CA GLU A 45 1.05 -3.25 11.02
C GLU A 45 2.06 -2.75 10.00
N THR A 46 2.43 -1.46 10.08
CA THR A 46 3.47 -0.88 9.22
C THR A 46 4.81 -1.60 9.43
N ARG A 47 5.21 -1.83 10.69
CA ARG A 47 6.44 -2.57 11.00
C ARG A 47 6.35 -4.04 10.58
N LEU A 48 5.19 -4.66 10.72
CA LEU A 48 4.98 -6.03 10.27
C LEU A 48 5.16 -6.15 8.76
N LYS A 49 4.51 -5.28 7.97
CA LYS A 49 4.68 -5.24 6.51
C LYS A 49 6.14 -4.99 6.10
N ASP A 50 6.83 -4.09 6.78
CA ASP A 50 8.25 -3.85 6.54
C ASP A 50 9.10 -5.10 6.83
N ARG A 51 8.79 -5.81 7.91
CA ARG A 51 9.46 -7.07 8.24
C ARG A 51 9.22 -8.16 7.21
N ILE A 52 7.98 -8.28 6.70
CA ILE A 52 7.65 -9.24 5.63
C ILE A 52 8.43 -8.90 4.36
N ARG A 53 8.43 -7.62 3.96
CA ARG A 53 9.14 -7.14 2.77
C ARG A 53 10.65 -7.39 2.84
N THR A 54 11.25 -7.21 4.02
CA THR A 54 12.70 -7.44 4.21
C THR A 54 13.06 -8.91 4.38
N GLY A 55 12.16 -9.72 4.95
CA GLY A 55 12.39 -11.14 5.18
C GLY A 55 12.03 -12.05 4.00
N CYS A 56 11.21 -11.59 3.06
CA CYS A 56 10.70 -12.35 1.93
C CYS A 56 11.15 -11.70 0.62
N HIS A 57 12.47 -11.68 0.38
CA HIS A 57 13.04 -11.22 -0.88
C HIS A 57 13.72 -12.40 -1.58
N ASP A 58 12.97 -13.09 -2.42
CA ASP A 58 13.56 -13.95 -3.45
C ASP A 58 13.85 -13.09 -4.68
N GLU A 59 15.06 -13.21 -5.23
CA GLU A 59 15.39 -12.56 -6.49
C GLU A 59 14.47 -13.12 -7.59
N PRO A 60 13.69 -12.27 -8.29
CA PRO A 60 12.84 -12.75 -9.36
C PRO A 60 13.69 -13.42 -10.47
N PRO A 61 13.20 -14.49 -11.13
CA PRO A 61 13.95 -15.13 -12.21
C PRO A 61 14.31 -14.14 -13.31
N ALA A 62 15.54 -14.24 -13.85
CA ALA A 62 16.02 -13.36 -14.92
C ALA A 62 15.07 -13.30 -16.13
N GLU A 63 14.43 -14.44 -16.45
CA GLU A 63 13.45 -14.55 -17.53
C GLU A 63 12.25 -13.62 -17.37
N LEU A 64 11.83 -13.33 -16.13
CA LEU A 64 10.74 -12.38 -15.87
C LEU A 64 11.11 -10.97 -16.35
N TYR A 65 12.35 -10.55 -16.12
CA TYR A 65 12.84 -9.25 -16.57
C TYR A 65 12.91 -9.17 -18.10
N ASP A 66 13.33 -10.23 -18.78
CA ASP A 66 13.39 -10.26 -20.25
C ASP A 66 11.99 -10.20 -20.88
N ARG A 67 11.03 -10.95 -20.31
CA ARG A 67 9.62 -10.87 -20.70
C ARG A 67 9.06 -9.46 -20.48
N LEU A 68 9.36 -8.84 -19.35
CA LEU A 68 8.91 -7.48 -19.02
C LEU A 68 9.50 -6.44 -19.99
N ARG A 69 10.81 -6.52 -20.30
CA ARG A 69 11.45 -5.64 -21.27
C ARG A 69 10.81 -5.77 -22.65
N THR A 70 10.58 -7.00 -23.10
CA THR A 70 9.93 -7.29 -24.38
C THR A 70 8.53 -6.69 -24.42
N PHE A 71 7.74 -6.91 -23.38
CA PHE A 71 6.40 -6.35 -23.25
C PHE A 71 6.40 -4.81 -23.31
N LEU A 72 7.31 -4.18 -22.55
CA LEU A 72 7.46 -2.73 -22.55
C LEU A 72 7.94 -2.17 -23.90
N GLN A 73 8.77 -2.89 -24.66
CA GLN A 73 9.16 -2.47 -26.01
C GLN A 73 7.99 -2.55 -26.99
N GLN A 74 7.16 -3.60 -26.87
CA GLN A 74 5.99 -3.81 -27.73
C GLN A 74 4.87 -2.80 -27.46
N HIS A 75 4.70 -2.35 -26.20
CA HIS A 75 3.59 -1.49 -25.78
C HIS A 75 3.99 -0.07 -25.34
N GLY A 76 5.28 0.20 -25.15
CA GLY A 76 5.81 1.48 -24.68
C GLY A 76 5.75 2.60 -25.73
N ALA A 77 5.63 2.26 -27.02
CA ALA A 77 5.41 3.24 -28.08
C ALA A 77 3.95 3.77 -28.13
N SER A 78 3.03 3.23 -27.33
CA SER A 78 1.63 3.66 -27.29
C SER A 78 1.36 4.79 -26.28
N GLY A 79 2.39 5.29 -25.60
CA GLY A 79 2.28 6.27 -24.51
C GLY A 79 2.58 7.73 -24.87
N GLU A 80 2.78 8.08 -26.14
CA GLU A 80 3.08 9.46 -26.55
C GLU A 80 1.95 10.04 -27.43
N SER A 81 0.81 10.33 -26.79
CA SER A 81 -0.17 11.34 -27.20
C SER A 81 -1.26 11.46 -26.15
N ARG A 82 -1.09 12.38 -25.18
CA ARG A 82 -2.13 13.31 -24.71
C ARG A 82 -1.58 14.32 -23.70
#